data_AF-A0A9E5FT95-F1
#
_entry.id   AF-A0A9E5FT95-F1
#
_cell.length_a   1.000
_cell.length_b   1.000
_cell.length_c   1.000
_cell.angle_alpha   90.00
_cell.angle_beta   90.00
_cell.angle_gamma   90.00
#
_symmetry.space_group_name_H-M   'P 1'
#
loop_
_entity.id
_entity.type
_entity.pdbx_description
1 polymer ?
#
loop_
_entity_poly.entity_id
_entity_poly.type
_entity_poly.pdbx_seq_one_letter_code
_entity_poly.pdbx_strand_id
1 'polypeptide(L)'
;MLSFLSSLLFASLLGVATPPPVTISDAEVPKYLNNLELSEWGRSKHLFEAGQSRLQKGQSMMNAPAISLEGSFKESPEAVKARAQKVIDEGQTQMAQAATSLSRLRSVANARFLEETKTINLTGESDFRKWDIALSLSAVRLQKASRDMGFKENHLVGSIQFLFDNRGLRSRSLTDALRTTWNKLDAGFLANQPLGGYRLISGSSPRKPPSLSSDWKTPRGPRETSIIWAELYSISPDNSSALLFVCLADASTMQVVASEFYLTTFGPTVSPSKYKSVRFNLRDEKSFLPRLSKAGGVNTSLANQRMGESILRQILVRFPEIRINSGVSLAALFSEVEEGWDMGIMKSQLGWTADPQGQGEAKWLYLVQKVAPFGSANLEIIGPLTLELEPLETSKAKP
;
A
#
# COMPACT_ATOMS: atom_id res chain seq x y z
N MET A 1 -13.66 -7.05 -21.50
CA MET A 1 -13.95 -8.28 -20.74
C MET A 1 -13.65 -9.56 -21.56
N LEU A 2 -12.56 -9.61 -22.34
CA LEU A 2 -12.22 -10.80 -23.15
C LEU A 2 -10.73 -11.19 -23.11
N SER A 3 -9.89 -10.54 -22.28
CA SER A 3 -8.45 -10.86 -22.22
C SER A 3 -8.06 -11.91 -21.18
N PHE A 4 -8.98 -12.36 -20.32
CA PHE A 4 -8.68 -13.33 -19.24
C PHE A 4 -8.83 -14.81 -19.68
N LEU A 5 -9.57 -15.09 -20.75
CA LEU A 5 -9.71 -16.44 -21.29
C LEU A 5 -8.52 -16.87 -22.16
N SER A 6 -7.78 -15.92 -22.73
CA SER A 6 -6.66 -16.22 -23.63
C SER A 6 -5.37 -16.63 -22.91
N SER A 7 -5.22 -16.32 -21.61
CA SER A 7 -4.02 -16.69 -20.84
C SER A 7 -4.01 -18.14 -20.36
N LEU A 8 -5.15 -18.82 -20.32
CA LEU A 8 -5.23 -20.24 -19.94
C LEU A 8 -4.87 -21.19 -21.09
N LEU A 9 -5.06 -20.75 -22.34
CA LEU A 9 -4.75 -21.55 -23.54
C LEU A 9 -3.27 -21.47 -23.98
N PHE A 10 -2.52 -20.44 -23.55
CA PHE A 10 -1.10 -20.29 -23.90
C PHE A 10 -0.13 -21.04 -22.97
N ALA A 11 -0.59 -21.50 -21.80
CA ALA A 11 0.26 -22.17 -20.82
C ALA A 11 0.57 -23.65 -21.17
N SER A 12 -0.14 -24.27 -22.10
CA SER A 12 0.05 -25.67 -22.47
C SER A 12 1.18 -25.93 -23.48
N LEU A 13 1.85 -24.90 -24.00
CA LEU A 13 2.85 -25.02 -25.07
C LEU A 13 4.32 -24.91 -24.62
N LEU A 14 4.61 -24.62 -23.35
CA LEU A 14 5.98 -24.38 -22.89
C LEU A 14 6.49 -25.29 -21.77
N GLY A 15 5.73 -26.33 -21.37
CA GLY A 15 6.24 -27.34 -20.42
C GLY A 15 6.73 -26.78 -19.08
N VAL A 16 6.34 -25.56 -18.72
CA VAL A 16 6.63 -24.98 -17.41
C VAL A 16 5.63 -25.62 -16.46
N ALA A 17 6.12 -26.46 -15.55
CA ALA A 17 5.30 -27.02 -14.49
C ALA A 17 4.60 -25.88 -13.75
N THR A 18 3.29 -25.75 -13.95
CA THR A 18 2.47 -24.83 -13.17
C THR A 18 2.63 -25.22 -11.71
N PRO A 19 3.04 -24.30 -10.81
CA PRO A 19 3.05 -24.62 -9.39
C PRO A 19 1.66 -25.12 -8.99
N PRO A 20 1.56 -26.12 -8.10
CA PRO A 20 0.27 -26.70 -7.74
C PRO A 20 -0.68 -25.59 -7.31
N PRO A 21 -1.97 -25.64 -7.71
CA PRO A 21 -2.93 -24.63 -7.32
C PRO A 21 -2.96 -24.58 -5.79
N VAL A 22 -2.62 -23.43 -5.22
CA VAL A 22 -2.72 -23.22 -3.78
C VAL A 22 -4.19 -23.39 -3.43
N THR A 23 -4.49 -24.36 -2.56
CA THR A 23 -5.83 -24.62 -2.03
C THR A 23 -5.85 -24.26 -0.56
N ILE A 24 -6.61 -23.24 -0.21
CA ILE A 24 -6.83 -22.87 1.20
C ILE A 24 -7.56 -23.99 1.96
N SER A 25 -7.25 -24.12 3.25
CA SER A 25 -7.89 -25.13 4.10
C SER A 25 -9.37 -24.81 4.36
N ASP A 26 -10.20 -25.82 4.64
CA ASP A 26 -11.61 -25.61 5.00
C ASP A 26 -11.80 -24.70 6.24
N ALA A 27 -10.79 -24.64 7.12
CA ALA A 27 -10.78 -23.74 8.27
C ALA A 27 -10.57 -22.27 7.88
N GLU A 28 -9.95 -22.01 6.73
CA GLU A 28 -9.67 -20.66 6.21
C GLU A 28 -10.73 -20.16 5.25
N VAL A 29 -11.49 -21.05 4.59
CA VAL A 29 -12.57 -20.70 3.65
C VAL A 29 -13.50 -19.62 4.23
N PRO A 30 -14.03 -19.73 5.47
CA PRO A 30 -14.92 -18.72 6.04
C PRO A 30 -14.37 -17.28 6.04
N LYS A 31 -13.04 -17.10 6.11
CA LYS A 31 -12.41 -15.77 6.17
C LYS A 31 -12.58 -14.97 4.87
N TYR A 32 -12.77 -15.66 3.76
CA TYR A 32 -12.84 -15.07 2.42
C TYR A 32 -14.26 -15.06 1.84
N LEU A 33 -15.27 -15.46 2.61
CA LEU A 33 -16.67 -15.45 2.21
C LEU A 33 -17.38 -14.18 2.70
N ASN A 34 -18.35 -13.70 1.93
CA ASN A 34 -19.23 -12.63 2.39
C ASN A 34 -20.33 -13.21 3.31
N ASN A 35 -21.15 -12.35 3.94
CA ASN A 35 -22.16 -12.79 4.92
C ASN A 35 -23.16 -13.82 4.35
N LEU A 36 -23.57 -13.66 3.10
CA LEU A 36 -24.52 -14.58 2.46
C LEU A 36 -23.86 -15.95 2.19
N GLU A 37 -22.66 -15.93 1.63
CA GLU A 37 -21.87 -17.13 1.36
C GLU A 37 -21.45 -17.86 2.65
N LEU A 38 -21.16 -17.13 3.72
CA LEU A 38 -20.84 -17.68 5.03
C LEU A 38 -22.03 -18.44 5.62
N SER A 39 -23.24 -17.88 5.47
CA SER A 39 -24.47 -18.56 5.89
C SER A 39 -24.74 -19.83 5.08
N GLU A 40 -24.39 -19.84 3.79
CA GLU A 40 -24.50 -21.00 2.91
C GLU A 40 -23.44 -22.06 3.25
N TRP A 41 -22.21 -21.63 3.55
CA TRP A 41 -21.12 -22.48 3.99
C TRP A 41 -21.50 -23.25 5.26
N GLY A 42 -21.99 -22.53 6.29
CA GLY A 42 -22.41 -23.15 7.54
C GLY A 42 -23.53 -24.18 7.35
N ARG A 43 -24.55 -23.85 6.56
CA ARG A 43 -25.65 -24.78 6.23
C ARG A 43 -25.16 -26.00 5.47
N SER A 44 -24.30 -25.80 4.48
CA SER A 44 -23.76 -26.90 3.66
C SER A 44 -22.83 -27.80 4.46
N LYS A 45 -22.00 -27.24 5.36
CA LYS A 45 -21.15 -28.00 6.28
C LYS A 45 -21.97 -28.87 7.22
N HIS A 46 -22.98 -28.29 7.86
CA HIS A 46 -23.88 -29.04 8.74
C HIS A 46 -24.62 -30.16 8.00
N LEU A 47 -25.09 -29.91 6.77
CA LEU A 47 -25.76 -30.93 5.95
C LEU A 47 -24.79 -32.08 5.57
N PHE A 48 -23.55 -31.75 5.22
CA PHE A 48 -22.52 -32.72 4.90
C PHE A 48 -22.15 -33.59 6.11
N GLU A 49 -21.97 -32.97 7.28
CA GLU A 49 -21.67 -33.66 8.55
C GLU A 49 -22.83 -34.56 8.98
N ALA A 50 -24.08 -34.08 8.87
CA ALA A 50 -25.26 -34.89 9.12
C ALA A 50 -25.36 -36.11 8.18
N GLY A 51 -25.01 -35.93 6.91
CA GLY A 51 -24.91 -37.02 5.93
C GLY A 51 -23.81 -38.03 6.30
N GLN A 52 -22.65 -37.56 6.76
CA GLN A 52 -21.55 -38.41 7.23
C GLN A 52 -21.93 -39.22 8.48
N SER A 53 -22.62 -38.61 9.45
CA SER A 53 -23.14 -39.32 10.62
C SER A 53 -24.17 -40.38 10.25
N ARG A 54 -25.05 -40.11 9.27
CA ARG A 54 -26.01 -41.10 8.75
C ARG A 54 -25.29 -42.25 8.06
N LEU A 55 -24.29 -41.97 7.23
CA LEU A 55 -23.49 -42.99 6.56
C LEU A 55 -22.77 -43.91 7.57
N GLN A 56 -22.12 -43.34 8.59
CA GLN A 56 -21.50 -44.10 9.67
C GLN A 56 -22.53 -44.95 10.44
N LYS A 57 -23.70 -44.38 10.75
CA LYS A 57 -24.80 -45.11 11.40
C LYS A 57 -25.29 -46.27 10.55
N GLY A 58 -25.54 -46.05 9.26
CA GLY A 58 -25.95 -47.10 8.32
C GLY A 58 -24.91 -48.21 8.19
N GLN A 59 -23.62 -47.87 8.11
CA GLN A 59 -22.53 -48.84 8.14
C GLN A 59 -22.47 -49.63 9.45
N SER A 60 -22.68 -48.98 10.60
CA SER A 60 -22.73 -49.69 11.89
C SER A 60 -23.91 -50.67 11.98
N MET A 61 -25.06 -50.32 11.37
CA MET A 61 -26.23 -51.20 11.30
C MET A 61 -25.99 -52.40 10.37
N MET A 62 -25.26 -52.20 9.26
CA MET A 62 -24.87 -53.28 8.35
C MET A 62 -23.89 -54.27 9.00
N ASN A 63 -23.00 -53.78 9.87
CA ASN A 63 -21.97 -54.57 10.53
C ASN A 63 -22.42 -55.15 11.88
N ALA A 64 -23.62 -54.82 12.35
CA ALA A 64 -24.14 -55.32 13.61
C ALA A 64 -24.47 -56.83 13.51
N PRO A 65 -24.12 -57.64 14.53
CA PRO A 65 -24.46 -59.05 14.55
C PRO A 65 -25.98 -59.24 14.56
N ALA A 66 -26.47 -60.25 13.84
CA ALA A 66 -27.89 -60.58 13.81
C ALA A 66 -28.34 -61.08 15.19
N ILE A 67 -29.11 -60.28 15.92
CA ILE A 67 -29.71 -60.69 17.19
C ILE A 67 -31.03 -61.39 16.88
N SER A 68 -31.11 -62.69 17.18
CA SER A 68 -32.37 -63.43 17.15
C SER A 68 -33.27 -62.98 18.32
N LEU A 69 -34.14 -62.01 18.08
CA LEU A 69 -35.13 -61.57 19.08
C LEU A 69 -36.33 -62.51 19.06
N GLU A 70 -36.64 -63.21 20.17
CA GLU A 70 -37.91 -63.94 20.34
C GLU A 70 -39.03 -62.99 20.78
N GLY A 71 -40.14 -62.92 20.01
CA GLY A 71 -41.32 -62.09 20.31
C GLY A 71 -42.00 -61.43 19.09
N SER A 72 -43.18 -60.84 19.29
CA SER A 72 -44.10 -60.30 18.25
C SER A 72 -43.64 -59.00 17.54
N PHE A 73 -42.40 -58.55 17.77
CA PHE A 73 -41.79 -57.37 17.14
C PHE A 73 -40.50 -57.75 16.39
N LYS A 74 -40.53 -58.83 15.61
CA LYS A 74 -39.39 -59.32 14.81
C LYS A 74 -39.26 -58.51 13.51
N GLU A 75 -38.30 -57.60 13.45
CA GLU A 75 -37.81 -57.06 12.18
C GLU A 75 -36.91 -58.13 11.52
N SER A 76 -37.18 -58.52 10.27
CA SER A 76 -36.38 -59.55 9.59
C SER A 76 -34.96 -59.06 9.33
N PRO A 77 -33.95 -59.96 9.26
CA PRO A 77 -32.57 -59.56 8.89
C PRO A 77 -32.50 -58.82 7.55
N GLU A 78 -33.39 -59.14 6.62
CA GLU A 78 -33.54 -58.44 5.34
C GLU A 78 -34.11 -57.03 5.51
N ALA A 79 -35.09 -56.84 6.41
CA ALA A 79 -35.63 -55.53 6.75
C ALA A 79 -34.58 -54.63 7.43
N VAL A 80 -33.72 -55.20 8.29
CA VAL A 80 -32.60 -54.46 8.90
C VAL A 80 -31.58 -54.01 7.85
N LYS A 81 -31.21 -54.89 6.90
CA LYS A 81 -30.33 -54.53 5.77
C LYS A 81 -30.95 -53.47 4.86
N ALA A 82 -32.22 -53.62 4.49
CA ALA A 82 -32.92 -52.64 3.65
C ALA A 82 -33.01 -51.26 4.33
N ARG A 83 -33.26 -51.21 5.64
CA ARG A 83 -33.24 -49.97 6.43
C ARG A 83 -31.84 -49.37 6.51
N ALA A 84 -30.82 -50.19 6.76
CA ALA A 84 -29.44 -49.72 6.82
C ALA A 84 -28.98 -49.14 5.46
N GLN A 85 -29.34 -49.78 4.35
CA GLN A 85 -29.07 -49.27 3.01
C GLN A 85 -29.79 -47.94 2.75
N LYS A 86 -31.07 -47.83 3.13
CA LYS A 86 -31.80 -46.56 3.03
C LYS A 86 -31.11 -45.42 3.77
N VAL A 87 -30.61 -45.67 4.99
CA VAL A 87 -29.87 -44.68 5.78
C VAL A 87 -28.54 -44.29 5.11
N ILE A 88 -27.86 -45.24 4.46
CA ILE A 88 -26.65 -44.98 3.68
C ILE A 88 -26.98 -44.09 2.48
N ASP A 89 -28.01 -44.43 1.70
CA ASP A 89 -28.41 -43.70 0.49
C ASP A 89 -28.86 -42.26 0.82
N GLU A 90 -29.60 -42.08 1.92
CA GLU A 90 -29.96 -40.76 2.44
C GLU A 90 -28.72 -39.95 2.84
N GLY A 91 -27.75 -40.59 3.50
CA GLY A 91 -26.48 -39.98 3.87
C GLY A 91 -25.67 -39.53 2.64
N GLN A 92 -25.54 -40.41 1.64
CA GLN A 92 -24.87 -40.11 0.37
C GLN A 92 -25.55 -38.97 -0.38
N THR A 93 -26.89 -38.96 -0.42
CA THR A 93 -27.66 -37.90 -1.07
C THR A 93 -27.42 -36.54 -0.42
N GLN A 94 -27.43 -36.47 0.92
CA GLN A 94 -27.15 -35.24 1.66
C GLN A 94 -25.72 -34.74 1.46
N MET A 95 -24.75 -35.66 1.47
CA MET A 95 -23.36 -35.33 1.18
C MET A 95 -23.20 -34.80 -0.25
N ALA A 96 -23.84 -35.42 -1.24
CA ALA A 96 -23.78 -34.99 -2.64
C ALA A 96 -24.42 -33.61 -2.85
N GLN A 97 -25.57 -33.35 -2.22
CA GLN A 97 -26.23 -32.04 -2.24
C GLN A 97 -25.35 -30.94 -1.64
N ALA A 98 -24.70 -31.21 -0.50
CA ALA A 98 -23.80 -30.25 0.13
C ALA A 98 -22.48 -30.08 -0.64
N ALA A 99 -21.98 -31.13 -1.31
CA ALA A 99 -20.69 -31.13 -1.98
C ALA A 99 -20.59 -30.07 -3.08
N THR A 100 -21.66 -29.86 -3.85
CA THR A 100 -21.69 -28.83 -4.91
C THR A 100 -21.51 -27.43 -4.34
N SER A 101 -22.27 -27.08 -3.30
CA SER A 101 -22.16 -25.76 -2.65
C SER A 101 -20.81 -25.57 -1.96
N LEU A 102 -20.31 -26.59 -1.25
CA LEU A 102 -18.99 -26.53 -0.62
C LEU A 102 -17.87 -26.38 -1.64
N SER A 103 -17.95 -27.09 -2.77
CA SER A 103 -16.97 -26.97 -3.87
C SER A 103 -16.96 -25.56 -4.47
N ARG A 104 -18.15 -25.02 -4.77
CA ARG A 104 -18.30 -23.66 -5.29
C ARG A 104 -17.75 -22.61 -4.31
N LEU A 105 -18.09 -22.73 -3.03
CA LEU A 105 -17.65 -21.79 -1.99
C LEU A 105 -16.14 -21.87 -1.75
N ARG A 106 -15.54 -23.07 -1.80
CA ARG A 106 -14.08 -23.23 -1.80
C ARG A 106 -13.44 -22.52 -2.98
N SER A 107 -14.00 -22.69 -4.19
CA SER A 107 -13.47 -22.04 -5.39
C SER A 107 -13.54 -20.51 -5.28
N VAL A 108 -14.66 -19.95 -4.80
CA VAL A 108 -14.81 -18.50 -4.56
C VAL A 108 -13.81 -18.00 -3.52
N ALA A 109 -13.70 -18.69 -2.39
CA ALA A 109 -12.77 -18.33 -1.33
C ALA A 109 -11.31 -18.44 -1.80
N ASN A 110 -10.98 -19.44 -2.63
CA ASN A 110 -9.65 -19.60 -3.19
C ASN A 110 -9.31 -18.50 -4.19
N ALA A 111 -10.26 -18.11 -5.05
CA ALA A 111 -10.07 -16.99 -5.98
C ALA A 111 -9.80 -15.68 -5.22
N ARG A 112 -10.58 -15.39 -4.17
CA ARG A 112 -10.38 -14.22 -3.31
C ARG A 112 -9.07 -14.28 -2.54
N PHE A 113 -8.70 -15.44 -2.01
CA PHE A 113 -7.41 -15.66 -1.37
C PHE A 113 -6.26 -15.35 -2.33
N LEU A 114 -6.31 -15.83 -3.58
CA LEU A 114 -5.27 -15.55 -4.58
C LEU A 114 -5.23 -14.07 -4.94
N GLU A 115 -6.37 -13.40 -5.06
CA GLU A 115 -6.42 -11.95 -5.28
C GLU A 115 -5.86 -11.15 -4.09
N GLU A 116 -6.11 -11.61 -2.86
CA GLU A 116 -5.65 -10.97 -1.64
C GLU A 116 -4.18 -11.30 -1.33
N THR A 117 -3.63 -12.42 -1.79
CA THR A 117 -2.25 -12.81 -1.47
C THR A 117 -1.28 -12.66 -2.64
N LYS A 118 -1.75 -12.17 -3.79
CA LYS A 118 -0.83 -11.88 -4.90
C LYS A 118 0.21 -10.85 -4.46
N THR A 119 1.47 -11.13 -4.80
CA THR A 119 2.54 -10.14 -4.64
C THR A 119 2.38 -9.06 -5.70
N ILE A 120 2.46 -7.81 -5.28
CA ILE A 120 2.45 -6.64 -6.18
C ILE A 120 3.79 -5.94 -6.07
N ASN A 121 4.38 -5.63 -7.22
CA ASN A 121 5.59 -4.81 -7.28
C ASN A 121 5.19 -3.39 -7.67
N LEU A 122 5.51 -2.43 -6.81
CA LEU A 122 5.25 -1.02 -7.02
C LEU A 122 6.56 -0.30 -7.25
N THR A 123 6.79 0.07 -8.50
CA THR A 123 8.09 0.60 -8.95
C THR A 123 8.02 2.06 -9.33
N GLY A 124 9.16 2.74 -9.24
CA GLY A 124 9.37 4.02 -9.90
C GLY A 124 10.84 4.17 -10.24
N GLU A 125 11.10 4.80 -11.37
CA GLU A 125 12.45 5.04 -11.85
C GLU A 125 12.62 6.47 -12.38
N SER A 126 13.83 6.99 -12.24
CA SER A 126 14.24 8.28 -12.80
C SER A 126 15.66 8.16 -13.30
N ASP A 127 15.89 8.55 -14.55
CA ASP A 127 17.24 8.87 -15.00
C ASP A 127 17.75 10.10 -14.25
N PHE A 128 19.07 10.29 -14.27
CA PHE A 128 19.68 11.53 -13.85
C PHE A 128 19.17 12.71 -14.70
N ARG A 129 18.85 13.80 -14.01
CA ARG A 129 18.48 15.10 -14.58
C ARG A 129 19.31 16.18 -13.90
N LYS A 130 19.74 17.18 -14.67
CA LYS A 130 20.35 18.37 -14.09
C LYS A 130 19.35 19.07 -13.18
N TRP A 131 19.87 19.74 -12.16
CA TRP A 131 19.09 20.44 -11.13
C TRP A 131 17.96 21.31 -11.67
N ASP A 132 18.27 22.19 -12.62
CA ASP A 132 17.33 23.11 -13.26
C ASP A 132 16.24 22.38 -14.06
N ILE A 133 16.62 21.30 -14.75
CA ILE A 133 15.70 20.44 -15.51
C ILE A 133 14.75 19.71 -14.56
N ALA A 134 15.26 19.14 -13.47
CA ALA A 134 14.46 18.44 -12.47
C ALA A 134 13.42 19.38 -11.84
N LEU A 135 13.81 20.59 -11.46
CA LEU A 135 12.88 21.61 -10.94
C LEU A 135 11.84 22.03 -11.98
N SER A 136 12.24 22.17 -13.24
CA SER A 136 11.34 22.54 -14.34
C SER A 136 10.29 21.48 -14.61
N LEU A 137 10.69 20.22 -14.69
CA LEU A 137 9.76 19.11 -14.87
C LEU A 137 8.80 18.98 -13.68
N SER A 138 9.30 19.08 -12.46
CA SER A 138 8.46 19.10 -11.25
C SER A 138 7.42 20.22 -11.30
N ALA A 139 7.83 21.45 -11.61
CA ALA A 139 6.92 22.59 -11.68
C ALA A 139 5.86 22.41 -12.77
N VAL A 140 6.23 21.99 -13.99
CA VAL A 140 5.28 21.75 -15.09
C VAL A 140 4.23 20.70 -14.70
N ARG A 141 4.67 19.56 -14.19
CA ARG A 141 3.78 18.43 -13.89
C ARG A 141 2.87 18.72 -12.71
N LEU A 142 3.39 19.34 -11.65
CA LEU A 142 2.58 19.70 -10.49
C LEU A 142 1.63 20.88 -10.76
N GLN A 143 2.03 21.84 -11.59
CA GLN A 143 1.08 22.86 -12.06
C GLN A 143 -0.05 22.23 -12.86
N LYS A 144 0.25 21.30 -13.77
CA LYS A 144 -0.77 20.57 -14.51
C LYS A 144 -1.68 19.78 -13.57
N ALA A 145 -1.11 18.99 -12.65
CA ALA A 145 -1.88 18.22 -11.67
C ALA A 145 -2.79 19.13 -10.82
N SER A 146 -2.28 20.28 -10.38
CA SER A 146 -3.04 21.28 -9.64
C SER A 146 -4.25 21.79 -10.44
N ARG A 147 -4.05 22.17 -11.70
CA ARG A 147 -5.13 22.62 -12.60
C ARG A 147 -6.15 21.52 -12.85
N ASP A 148 -5.70 20.30 -13.17
CA ASP A 148 -6.57 19.15 -13.44
C ASP A 148 -7.44 18.78 -12.23
N MET A 149 -6.92 18.99 -11.02
CA MET A 149 -7.66 18.79 -9.77
C MET A 149 -8.58 19.96 -9.39
N GLY A 150 -8.51 21.07 -10.12
CA GLY A 150 -9.39 22.23 -9.93
C GLY A 150 -8.95 23.21 -8.84
N PHE A 151 -7.68 23.16 -8.39
CA PHE A 151 -7.15 24.12 -7.43
C PHE A 151 -7.11 25.52 -8.04
N LYS A 152 -7.52 26.52 -7.27
CA LYS A 152 -7.60 27.92 -7.71
C LYS A 152 -6.32 28.69 -7.39
N GLU A 153 -5.60 28.26 -6.38
CA GLU A 153 -4.43 28.93 -5.85
C GLU A 153 -3.41 27.90 -5.32
N ASN A 154 -2.13 28.19 -5.50
CA ASN A 154 -1.04 27.34 -5.00
C ASN A 154 -0.11 28.14 -4.10
N HIS A 155 0.25 27.58 -2.95
CA HIS A 155 1.25 28.15 -2.05
C HIS A 155 2.50 27.29 -2.04
N LEU A 156 3.62 27.82 -2.54
CA LEU A 156 4.93 27.22 -2.31
C LEU A 156 5.44 27.61 -0.93
N VAL A 157 5.40 26.67 0.02
CA VAL A 157 5.63 26.93 1.45
C VAL A 157 7.09 26.83 1.88
N GLY A 158 7.91 26.10 1.14
CA GLY A 158 9.34 26.02 1.41
C GLY A 158 9.98 24.75 0.90
N SER A 159 11.22 24.53 1.33
CA SER A 159 11.93 23.30 1.06
C SER A 159 12.91 22.95 2.17
N ILE A 160 13.21 21.66 2.28
CA ILE A 160 14.16 21.09 3.24
C ILE A 160 15.17 20.21 2.50
N GLN A 161 16.43 20.31 2.90
CA GLN A 161 17.52 19.50 2.39
C GLN A 161 18.03 18.60 3.52
N PHE A 162 18.12 17.31 3.26
CA PHE A 162 18.67 16.32 4.17
C PHE A 162 20.08 15.96 3.70
N LEU A 163 21.06 16.23 4.56
CA LEU A 163 22.44 15.82 4.35
C LEU A 163 22.58 14.29 4.43
N PHE A 164 23.74 13.76 4.03
CA PHE A 164 24.00 12.32 4.04
C PHE A 164 23.87 11.69 5.44
N ASP A 165 24.10 12.47 6.51
CA ASP A 165 23.88 12.07 7.90
C ASP A 165 22.43 12.24 8.38
N ASN A 166 21.49 12.45 7.44
CA ASN A 166 20.05 12.63 7.65
C ASN A 166 19.69 13.90 8.46
N ARG A 167 20.61 14.84 8.66
CA ARG A 167 20.28 16.15 9.24
C ARG A 167 19.53 17.02 8.23
N GLY A 168 18.34 17.46 8.60
CA GLY A 168 17.48 18.33 7.80
C GLY A 168 17.78 19.81 8.02
N LEU A 169 17.93 20.57 6.94
CA LEU A 169 18.15 22.01 6.92
C LEU A 169 17.16 22.67 5.96
N ARG A 170 16.44 23.71 6.41
CA ARG A 170 15.59 24.50 5.51
C ARG A 170 16.45 25.14 4.42
N SER A 171 15.98 25.10 3.18
CA SER A 171 16.71 25.64 2.04
C SER A 171 15.95 26.78 1.36
N ARG A 172 16.41 28.00 1.58
CA ARG A 172 15.84 29.16 0.89
C ARG A 172 16.20 29.15 -0.60
N SER A 173 17.41 28.75 -0.95
CA SER A 173 17.87 28.69 -2.35
C SER A 173 17.07 27.71 -3.20
N LEU A 174 16.78 26.50 -2.69
CA LEU A 174 15.91 25.55 -3.39
C LEU A 174 14.47 26.08 -3.50
N THR A 175 13.95 26.71 -2.44
CA THR A 175 12.62 27.35 -2.48
C THR A 175 12.54 28.44 -3.56
N ASP A 176 13.52 29.34 -3.60
CA ASP A 176 13.56 30.45 -4.55
C ASP A 176 13.77 29.95 -5.98
N ALA A 177 14.59 28.92 -6.19
CA ALA A 177 14.77 28.27 -7.48
C ALA A 177 13.47 27.64 -7.99
N LEU A 178 12.77 26.88 -7.14
CA LEU A 178 11.48 26.27 -7.49
C LEU A 178 10.42 27.35 -7.77
N ARG A 179 10.36 28.42 -6.97
CA ARG A 179 9.47 29.58 -7.18
C ARG A 179 9.73 30.24 -8.53
N THR A 180 11.00 30.48 -8.84
CA THR A 180 11.42 31.10 -10.11
C THR A 180 10.96 30.25 -11.29
N THR A 181 11.18 28.94 -11.22
CA THR A 181 10.77 28.00 -12.27
C THR A 181 9.24 27.91 -12.40
N TRP A 182 8.52 27.92 -11.28
CA TRP A 182 7.06 27.93 -11.27
C TRP A 182 6.50 29.20 -11.94
N ASN A 183 7.01 30.38 -11.57
CA ASN A 183 6.55 31.66 -12.12
C ASN A 183 6.89 31.84 -13.60
N LYS A 184 7.98 31.24 -14.10
CA LYS A 184 8.30 31.25 -15.54
C LYS A 184 7.23 30.56 -16.38
N LEU A 185 6.54 29.56 -15.82
CA LEU A 185 5.48 28.82 -16.52
C LEU A 185 4.15 29.58 -16.47
N ASP A 186 3.78 30.05 -15.28
CA ASP A 186 2.56 30.83 -15.04
C ASP A 186 2.68 31.59 -13.72
N ALA A 187 2.96 32.88 -13.80
CA ALA A 187 3.14 33.74 -12.63
C ALA A 187 1.82 34.00 -11.87
N GLY A 188 0.66 33.82 -12.52
CA GLY A 188 -0.65 34.09 -11.90
C GLY A 188 -1.17 32.94 -11.03
N PHE A 189 -0.57 31.77 -11.14
CA PHE A 189 -1.05 30.55 -10.48
C PHE A 189 -0.37 30.25 -9.13
N LEU A 190 0.63 31.07 -8.75
CA LEU A 190 1.30 30.98 -7.45
C LEU A 190 0.91 32.18 -6.58
N ALA A 191 0.41 31.88 -5.38
CA ALA A 191 0.10 32.90 -4.39
C ALA A 191 1.35 33.67 -3.94
N ASN A 192 1.12 34.94 -3.61
CA ASN A 192 2.11 35.72 -2.88
C ASN A 192 2.40 35.07 -1.53
N GLN A 193 3.65 35.18 -1.09
CA GLN A 193 4.02 34.75 0.24
C GLN A 193 3.29 35.61 1.28
N PRO A 194 2.72 35.02 2.36
CA PRO A 194 2.15 35.79 3.47
C PRO A 194 3.19 36.74 4.08
N LEU A 195 2.76 37.90 4.57
CA LEU A 195 3.66 38.93 5.10
C LEU A 195 4.43 38.42 6.32
N GLY A 196 3.79 37.58 7.14
CA GLY A 196 4.42 36.91 8.29
C GLY A 196 5.33 35.72 7.95
N GLY A 197 5.38 35.34 6.68
CA GLY A 197 6.00 34.11 6.20
C GLY A 197 5.21 32.85 6.55
N TYR A 198 5.58 31.71 5.97
CA TYR A 198 4.93 30.44 6.29
C TYR A 198 5.43 29.87 7.63
N ARG A 199 4.48 29.44 8.47
CA ARG A 199 4.71 28.74 9.76
C ARG A 199 3.59 27.75 9.97
N LEU A 200 3.86 26.60 10.56
CA LEU A 200 2.79 25.70 10.95
C LEU A 200 2.16 26.23 12.26
N ILE A 201 0.85 26.40 12.28
CA ILE A 201 0.11 26.82 13.47
C ILE A 201 -0.89 25.71 13.76
N SER A 202 -0.69 25.04 14.89
CA SER A 202 -1.56 23.96 15.37
C SER A 202 -3.02 24.42 15.40
N GLY A 203 -3.90 23.64 14.78
CA GLY A 203 -5.33 23.87 14.88
C GLY A 203 -5.76 23.73 16.34
N SER A 204 -6.44 24.74 16.90
CA SER A 204 -6.92 24.71 18.29
C SER A 204 -8.03 23.68 18.55
N SER A 205 -8.37 22.85 17.55
CA SER A 205 -9.40 21.81 17.60
C SER A 205 -9.18 20.79 16.46
N PRO A 206 -9.49 19.49 16.67
CA PRO A 206 -9.36 18.43 15.65
C PRO A 206 -10.10 18.68 14.32
N ARG A 207 -11.03 19.65 14.29
CA ARG A 207 -11.85 19.99 13.11
C ARG A 207 -11.34 21.18 12.31
N LYS A 208 -10.30 21.89 12.78
CA LYS A 208 -9.68 22.99 12.02
C LYS A 208 -8.35 22.50 11.45
N PRO A 209 -8.15 22.55 10.12
CA PRO A 209 -6.85 22.22 9.55
C PRO A 209 -5.79 23.20 10.08
N PRO A 210 -4.52 22.77 10.17
CA PRO A 210 -3.43 23.64 10.61
C PRO A 210 -3.34 24.85 9.68
N SER A 211 -3.09 26.03 10.24
CA SER A 211 -2.83 27.22 9.44
C SER A 211 -1.34 27.30 9.12
N LEU A 212 -1.00 27.70 7.89
CA LEU A 212 0.35 27.96 7.44
C LEU A 212 0.82 29.41 7.66
N SER A 213 -0.02 30.29 8.19
CA SER A 213 0.37 31.62 8.70
C SER A 213 -0.76 32.24 9.52
N SER A 214 -0.46 33.25 10.33
CA SER A 214 -1.46 34.00 11.10
C SER A 214 -2.35 34.90 10.23
N ASP A 215 -1.83 35.32 9.07
CA ASP A 215 -2.52 36.13 8.05
C ASP A 215 -3.09 35.28 6.90
N TRP A 216 -2.92 33.95 6.94
CA TRP A 216 -3.47 33.06 5.92
C TRP A 216 -4.94 32.74 6.20
N LYS A 217 -5.80 33.05 5.22
CA LYS A 217 -7.21 32.64 5.27
C LYS A 217 -7.29 31.14 5.00
N THR A 218 -7.55 30.37 6.05
CA THR A 218 -7.75 28.93 5.93
C THR A 218 -8.81 28.61 4.86
N PRO A 219 -8.51 27.70 3.91
CA PRO A 219 -9.48 27.26 2.90
C PRO A 219 -10.77 26.72 3.55
N ARG A 220 -11.90 27.00 2.90
CA ARG A 220 -13.24 26.62 3.41
C ARG A 220 -13.69 25.24 2.93
N GLY A 221 -13.03 24.70 1.91
CA GLY A 221 -13.31 23.38 1.37
C GLY A 221 -12.15 22.77 0.59
N PRO A 222 -12.26 21.47 0.25
CA PRO A 222 -11.26 20.76 -0.53
C PRO A 222 -11.11 21.38 -1.93
N ARG A 223 -9.91 21.24 -2.50
CA ARG A 223 -9.57 21.71 -3.86
C ARG A 223 -9.67 23.22 -4.08
N GLU A 224 -9.75 24.03 -3.02
CA GLU A 224 -9.66 25.49 -3.15
C GLU A 224 -8.21 25.93 -3.33
N THR A 225 -7.34 25.49 -2.41
CA THR A 225 -5.95 25.91 -2.31
C THR A 225 -5.05 24.69 -2.18
N SER A 226 -3.91 24.70 -2.87
CA SER A 226 -2.87 23.68 -2.73
C SER A 226 -1.63 24.21 -1.99
N ILE A 227 -0.90 23.30 -1.37
CA ILE A 227 0.38 23.54 -0.69
C ILE A 227 1.46 22.75 -1.42
N ILE A 228 2.59 23.39 -1.70
CA ILE A 228 3.73 22.80 -2.38
C ILE A 228 4.98 22.95 -1.52
N TRP A 229 5.75 21.88 -1.39
CA TRP A 229 7.08 21.91 -0.79
C TRP A 229 8.03 20.97 -1.52
N ALA A 230 9.33 21.18 -1.31
CA ALA A 230 10.37 20.30 -1.84
C ALA A 230 11.20 19.68 -0.72
N GLU A 231 11.61 18.43 -0.92
CA GLU A 231 12.53 17.69 -0.08
C GLU A 231 13.69 17.21 -0.97
N LEU A 232 14.92 17.36 -0.50
CA LEU A 232 16.11 16.92 -1.22
C LEU A 232 16.97 16.05 -0.31
N TYR A 233 17.24 14.82 -0.72
CA TYR A 233 18.02 13.87 0.06
C TYR A 233 19.37 13.64 -0.60
N SER A 234 20.46 13.92 0.11
CA SER A 234 21.80 13.57 -0.36
C SER A 234 21.96 12.06 -0.35
N ILE A 235 22.33 11.47 -1.49
CA ILE A 235 22.63 10.03 -1.63
C ILE A 235 24.12 9.75 -1.71
N SER A 236 24.95 10.79 -1.84
CA SER A 236 26.40 10.69 -1.85
C SER A 236 27.02 11.72 -0.89
N PRO A 237 28.03 11.36 -0.08
CA PRO A 237 28.65 12.29 0.88
C PRO A 237 29.24 13.55 0.23
N ASP A 238 29.62 13.46 -1.04
CA ASP A 238 30.18 14.55 -1.84
C ASP A 238 29.14 15.40 -2.56
N ASN A 239 27.84 15.18 -2.30
CA ASN A 239 26.73 15.94 -2.87
C ASN A 239 26.60 15.86 -4.40
N SER A 240 27.36 14.98 -5.06
CA SER A 240 27.30 14.74 -6.51
C SER A 240 25.96 14.16 -6.96
N SER A 241 25.21 13.52 -6.06
CA SER A 241 23.91 12.93 -6.37
C SER A 241 22.95 13.09 -5.19
N ALA A 242 21.68 13.32 -5.51
CA ALA A 242 20.58 13.57 -4.59
C ALA A 242 19.24 13.11 -5.19
N LEU A 243 18.28 12.80 -4.31
CA LEU A 243 16.89 12.58 -4.70
C LEU A 243 16.06 13.82 -4.35
N LEU A 244 15.50 14.44 -5.38
CA LEU A 244 14.54 15.55 -5.24
C LEU A 244 13.13 14.98 -5.23
N PHE A 245 12.34 15.35 -4.23
CA PHE A 245 10.89 15.17 -4.20
C PHE A 245 10.22 16.55 -4.16
N VAL A 246 9.21 16.75 -4.98
CA VAL A 246 8.34 17.94 -4.90
C VAL A 246 6.92 17.46 -4.73
N CYS A 247 6.27 17.91 -3.67
CA CYS A 247 4.96 17.42 -3.25
C CYS A 247 3.91 18.50 -3.37
N LEU A 248 2.69 18.08 -3.68
CA LEU A 248 1.51 18.93 -3.73
C LEU A 248 0.42 18.30 -2.86
N ALA A 249 -0.11 19.09 -1.92
CA ALA A 249 -1.17 18.68 -1.02
C ALA A 249 -2.36 19.63 -1.09
N ASP A 250 -3.56 19.12 -0.77
CA ASP A 250 -4.73 19.94 -0.54
C ASP A 250 -4.64 20.63 0.82
N ALA A 251 -4.70 21.95 0.84
CA ALA A 251 -4.57 22.77 2.04
C ALA A 251 -5.70 22.57 3.06
N SER A 252 -6.90 22.18 2.61
CA SER A 252 -8.05 21.94 3.49
C SER A 252 -7.96 20.58 4.18
N THR A 253 -7.45 19.56 3.49
CA THR A 253 -7.43 18.18 4.01
C THR A 253 -6.06 17.72 4.49
N MET A 254 -5.01 18.49 4.19
CA MET A 254 -3.60 18.14 4.40
C MET A 254 -3.21 16.80 3.74
N GLN A 255 -3.91 16.40 2.68
CA GLN A 255 -3.61 15.19 1.94
C GLN A 255 -2.72 15.49 0.75
N VAL A 256 -1.63 14.74 0.62
CA VAL A 256 -0.78 14.73 -0.57
C VAL A 256 -1.61 14.16 -1.71
N VAL A 257 -1.73 14.91 -2.79
CA VAL A 257 -2.52 14.55 -3.98
C VAL A 257 -1.64 14.36 -5.22
N ALA A 258 -0.44 14.92 -5.23
CA ALA A 258 0.57 14.65 -6.25
C ALA A 258 1.98 14.75 -5.66
N SER A 259 2.91 14.00 -6.26
CA SER A 259 4.33 14.08 -5.92
C SER A 259 5.16 13.73 -7.14
N GLU A 260 6.24 14.48 -7.35
CA GLU A 260 7.23 14.24 -8.38
C GLU A 260 8.56 13.87 -7.74
N PHE A 261 9.33 12.99 -8.39
CA PHE A 261 10.66 12.60 -7.90
C PHE A 261 11.68 12.58 -9.04
N TYR A 262 12.92 12.97 -8.75
CA TYR A 262 14.02 12.96 -9.71
C TYR A 262 15.36 12.65 -9.05
N LEU A 263 16.21 11.91 -9.76
CA LEU A 263 17.64 11.83 -9.48
C LEU A 263 18.35 13.07 -10.03
N THR A 264 19.04 13.81 -9.19
CA THR A 264 19.69 15.10 -9.51
C THR A 264 20.95 15.30 -8.68
N THR A 265 21.61 16.46 -8.75
CA THR A 265 22.67 16.92 -7.84
C THR A 265 22.09 17.55 -6.57
N PHE A 266 22.89 17.69 -5.50
CA PHE A 266 22.47 18.35 -4.25
C PHE A 266 22.51 19.89 -4.34
N GLY A 267 21.99 20.46 -5.45
CA GLY A 267 22.03 21.88 -5.75
C GLY A 267 22.45 22.19 -7.19
N PRO A 268 22.41 23.47 -7.60
CA PRO A 268 22.77 23.89 -8.96
C PRO A 268 24.26 23.72 -9.27
N THR A 269 25.09 23.63 -8.23
CA THR A 269 26.53 23.56 -8.32
C THR A 269 27.05 22.19 -7.86
N VAL A 270 28.01 21.70 -8.64
CA VAL A 270 29.08 20.75 -8.33
C VAL A 270 28.87 19.25 -8.60
N SER A 271 29.91 18.71 -9.23
CA SER A 271 30.29 17.31 -9.54
C SER A 271 29.44 16.57 -10.57
N PRO A 272 30.07 15.89 -11.56
CA PRO A 272 29.35 14.96 -12.42
C PRO A 272 28.70 13.89 -11.57
N SER A 273 27.45 13.55 -11.88
CA SER A 273 26.75 12.52 -11.12
C SER A 273 27.46 11.18 -11.24
N LYS A 274 27.49 10.45 -10.12
CA LYS A 274 28.03 9.09 -10.07
C LYS A 274 27.04 8.05 -10.58
N TYR A 275 25.78 8.43 -10.78
CA TYR A 275 24.70 7.51 -11.11
C TYR A 275 23.95 7.97 -12.35
N LYS A 276 23.61 7.02 -13.20
CA LYS A 276 22.85 7.23 -14.43
C LYS A 276 21.35 7.23 -14.15
N SER A 277 20.89 6.36 -13.26
CA SER A 277 19.47 6.19 -12.94
C SER A 277 19.27 5.73 -11.50
N VAL A 278 18.05 5.92 -11.00
CA VAL A 278 17.58 5.38 -9.75
C VAL A 278 16.29 4.62 -9.98
N ARG A 279 16.11 3.51 -9.26
CA ARG A 279 14.87 2.74 -9.22
C ARG A 279 14.51 2.44 -7.77
N PHE A 280 13.25 2.59 -7.42
CA PHE A 280 12.70 1.97 -6.22
C PHE A 280 11.69 0.89 -6.56
N ASN A 281 11.58 -0.13 -5.70
CA ASN A 281 10.57 -1.18 -5.80
C ASN A 281 10.06 -1.55 -4.41
N LEU A 282 8.76 -1.36 -4.16
CA LEU A 282 8.07 -1.96 -3.03
C LEU A 282 7.45 -3.28 -3.47
N ARG A 283 7.94 -4.38 -2.91
CA ARG A 283 7.32 -5.69 -3.04
C ARG A 283 6.27 -5.84 -1.94
N ASP A 284 5.02 -5.58 -2.29
CA ASP A 284 3.86 -5.84 -1.42
C ASP A 284 3.51 -7.32 -1.50
N GLU A 285 4.00 -8.12 -0.56
CA GLU A 285 3.96 -9.58 -0.60
C GLU A 285 2.54 -10.14 -0.42
N LYS A 286 1.58 -9.30 0.00
CA LYS A 286 0.22 -9.73 0.32
C LYS A 286 -0.83 -8.75 -0.20
N SER A 287 -0.59 -8.00 -1.26
CA SER A 287 -1.54 -6.98 -1.77
C SER A 287 -2.18 -6.11 -0.66
N PHE A 288 -1.39 -5.77 0.36
CA PHE A 288 -1.84 -5.03 1.50
C PHE A 288 -2.27 -3.61 1.12
N LEU A 289 -1.51 -2.93 0.26
CA LEU A 289 -1.79 -1.54 -0.10
C LEU A 289 -3.11 -1.37 -0.87
N PRO A 290 -3.45 -2.21 -1.87
CA PRO A 290 -4.79 -2.21 -2.46
C PRO A 290 -5.94 -2.55 -1.50
N ARG A 291 -5.70 -3.33 -0.44
CA ARG A 291 -6.72 -3.55 0.60
C ARG A 291 -6.87 -2.35 1.52
N LEU A 292 -5.75 -1.73 1.88
CA LEU A 292 -5.69 -0.54 2.73
C LEU A 292 -6.42 0.64 2.08
N SER A 293 -6.36 0.75 0.76
CA SER A 293 -7.09 1.74 -0.03
C SER A 293 -8.62 1.66 0.16
N LYS A 294 -9.16 0.49 0.50
CA LYS A 294 -10.59 0.28 0.83
C LYS A 294 -10.94 0.66 2.28
N ALA A 295 -9.95 0.77 3.17
CA ALA A 295 -10.13 0.95 4.61
C ALA A 295 -10.09 2.42 5.09
N GLY A 296 -9.82 3.37 4.19
CA GLY A 296 -9.97 4.80 4.47
C GLY A 296 -8.71 5.48 5.04
N GLY A 297 -7.74 5.74 4.16
CA GLY A 297 -6.60 6.64 4.40
C GLY A 297 -5.47 6.08 5.26
N VAL A 298 -4.24 6.54 5.00
CA VAL A 298 -3.00 6.02 5.56
C VAL A 298 -2.14 7.14 6.09
N ASN A 299 -1.84 7.04 7.38
CA ASN A 299 -0.84 7.90 8.01
C ASN A 299 0.45 7.11 8.15
N THR A 300 1.55 7.69 7.68
CA THR A 300 2.90 7.13 7.78
C THR A 300 3.57 7.67 9.05
N SER A 301 4.13 6.80 9.90
CA SER A 301 4.90 7.18 11.10
C SER A 301 6.39 7.04 10.91
N LEU A 302 7.09 7.88 11.66
CA LEU A 302 8.51 8.10 11.70
C LEU A 302 9.23 7.01 12.48
N ALA A 303 10.15 6.32 11.80
CA ALA A 303 11.35 5.84 12.42
C ALA A 303 12.56 6.22 11.54
N ASN A 304 13.42 7.10 12.06
CA ASN A 304 14.84 7.35 11.77
C ASN A 304 15.34 7.48 10.31
N GLN A 305 14.50 7.38 9.28
CA GLN A 305 14.92 7.30 7.87
C GLN A 305 13.95 8.07 6.96
N ARG A 306 14.23 9.36 6.73
CA ARG A 306 13.32 10.30 6.05
C ARG A 306 13.22 10.06 4.54
N MET A 307 14.24 9.51 3.91
CA MET A 307 14.23 9.21 2.47
C MET A 307 13.24 8.09 2.12
N GLY A 308 13.17 7.04 2.94
CA GLY A 308 12.23 5.93 2.75
C GLY A 308 10.76 6.38 2.79
N GLU A 309 10.45 7.35 3.66
CA GLU A 309 9.12 7.99 3.74
C GLU A 309 8.72 8.64 2.42
N SER A 310 9.60 9.45 1.86
CA SER A 310 9.34 10.20 0.63
C SER A 310 9.19 9.27 -0.57
N ILE A 311 9.96 8.18 -0.62
CA ILE A 311 9.80 7.12 -1.62
C ILE A 311 8.44 6.42 -1.46
N LEU A 312 8.07 6.05 -0.24
CA LEU A 312 6.78 5.40 -0.01
C LEU A 312 5.62 6.34 -0.37
N ARG A 313 5.67 7.61 0.02
CA ARG A 313 4.69 8.63 -0.39
C ARG A 313 4.60 8.74 -1.92
N GLN A 314 5.73 8.72 -2.62
CA GLN A 314 5.78 8.75 -4.09
C GLN A 314 5.13 7.51 -4.73
N ILE A 315 5.22 6.35 -4.09
CA ILE A 315 4.50 5.13 -4.51
C ILE A 315 3.01 5.27 -4.24
N LEU A 316 2.66 5.64 -3.01
CA LEU A 316 1.29 5.64 -2.52
C LEU A 316 0.42 6.70 -3.21
N VAL A 317 0.97 7.85 -3.61
CA VAL A 317 0.19 8.94 -4.23
C VAL A 317 -0.45 8.53 -5.57
N ARG A 318 0.04 7.44 -6.17
CA ARG A 318 -0.53 6.84 -7.38
C ARG A 318 -1.83 6.08 -7.12
N PHE A 319 -2.19 5.88 -5.86
CA PHE A 319 -3.40 5.20 -5.43
C PHE A 319 -4.36 6.25 -4.84
N PRO A 320 -5.31 6.78 -5.61
CA PRO A 320 -6.16 7.89 -5.18
C PRO A 320 -7.05 7.54 -3.98
N GLU A 321 -7.28 6.26 -3.70
CA GLU A 321 -8.04 5.80 -2.55
C GLU A 321 -7.19 5.78 -1.26
N ILE A 322 -5.86 5.84 -1.39
CA ILE A 322 -4.92 5.97 -0.28
C ILE A 322 -4.72 7.46 0.02
N ARG A 323 -5.30 7.91 1.13
CA ARG A 323 -5.07 9.29 1.63
C ARG A 323 -3.73 9.35 2.34
N ILE A 324 -2.83 10.23 1.93
CA ILE A 324 -1.50 10.37 2.54
C ILE A 324 -1.42 11.73 3.21
N ASN A 325 -1.13 11.77 4.51
CA ASN A 325 -1.06 13.03 5.25
C ASN A 325 0.28 13.74 5.04
N SER A 326 0.26 15.07 4.83
CA SER A 326 1.45 15.91 4.66
C SER A 326 2.05 16.42 5.97
N GLY A 327 1.39 16.21 7.11
CA GLY A 327 1.72 16.82 8.40
C GLY A 327 3.13 16.49 8.88
N VAL A 328 3.59 15.25 8.72
CA VAL A 328 4.94 14.84 9.13
C VAL A 328 6.03 15.52 8.31
N SER A 329 5.85 15.58 6.99
CA SER A 329 6.77 16.25 6.06
C SER A 329 6.82 17.76 6.30
N LEU A 330 5.65 18.38 6.53
CA LEU A 330 5.55 19.80 6.82
C LEU A 330 6.09 20.15 8.21
N ALA A 331 5.86 19.33 9.24
CA ALA A 331 6.45 19.54 10.56
C ALA A 331 7.98 19.53 10.51
N ALA A 332 8.57 18.60 9.73
CA ALA A 332 10.02 18.59 9.48
C ALA A 332 10.50 19.88 8.79
N LEU A 333 9.76 20.35 7.79
CA LEU A 333 10.04 21.64 7.14
C LEU A 333 9.98 22.80 8.15
N PHE A 334 9.01 22.80 9.07
CA PHE A 334 8.79 23.91 10.00
C PHE A 334 9.57 23.82 11.33
N SER A 335 10.39 22.78 11.53
CA SER A 335 11.22 22.62 12.75
C SER A 335 10.42 22.53 14.06
N GLU A 336 9.12 22.22 13.97
CA GLU A 336 8.22 21.99 15.10
C GLU A 336 7.97 20.48 15.18
N VAL A 337 8.97 19.73 15.66
CA VAL A 337 8.73 18.40 16.20
C VAL A 337 8.81 18.53 17.71
N GLU A 338 7.86 19.26 18.30
CA GLU A 338 7.58 19.05 19.72
C GLU A 338 6.98 17.64 19.84
N GLU A 339 7.54 16.82 20.71
CA GLU A 339 6.93 15.56 21.17
C GLU A 339 5.56 15.90 21.77
N GLY A 340 4.51 15.88 20.95
CA GLY A 340 3.20 16.37 21.38
C GLY A 340 2.32 17.00 20.31
N TRP A 341 2.71 16.99 19.02
CA TRP A 341 1.76 17.26 17.94
C TRP A 341 0.70 16.16 17.88
N ASP A 342 -0.31 16.26 18.73
CA ASP A 342 -1.60 15.63 18.53
C ASP A 342 -2.35 16.46 17.47
N MET A 343 -1.84 16.42 16.25
CA MET A 343 -2.67 16.68 15.07
C MET A 343 -3.82 15.68 15.20
N GLY A 344 -4.98 16.11 15.70
CA GLY A 344 -6.16 15.28 16.01
C GLY A 344 -6.78 14.52 14.84
N ILE A 345 -5.96 13.99 13.94
CA ILE A 345 -6.21 13.33 12.67
C ILE A 345 -5.28 12.10 12.63
N MET A 346 -5.75 11.06 13.33
CA MET A 346 -5.50 9.64 13.08
C MET A 346 -4.08 9.10 13.29
N LYS A 347 -4.01 8.08 14.15
CA LYS A 347 -2.80 7.30 14.43
C LYS A 347 -2.19 6.73 13.15
N SER A 348 -0.86 6.74 13.08
CA SER A 348 -0.10 6.15 11.98
C SER A 348 -0.47 4.69 11.77
N GLN A 349 -0.82 4.34 10.54
CA GLN A 349 -1.18 2.98 10.14
C GLN A 349 -0.02 2.23 9.50
N LEU A 350 0.99 2.95 8.99
CA LEU A 350 2.21 2.38 8.42
C LEU A 350 3.45 2.94 9.11
N GLY A 351 4.48 2.12 9.23
CA GLY A 351 5.82 2.50 9.64
C GLY A 351 6.84 1.66 8.88
N TRP A 352 8.12 1.90 9.13
CA TRP A 352 9.19 1.17 8.48
C TRP A 352 10.40 1.05 9.39
N THR A 353 11.20 0.03 9.13
CA THR A 353 12.54 -0.09 9.68
C THR A 353 13.51 -0.19 8.50
N ALA A 354 14.60 0.59 8.52
CA ALA A 354 15.70 0.27 7.62
C ALA A 354 16.29 -1.06 8.07
N ASP A 355 16.46 -1.99 7.12
CA ASP A 355 17.24 -3.17 7.41
C ASP A 355 18.73 -2.75 7.38
N PRO A 356 19.48 -2.91 8.49
CA PRO A 356 20.90 -2.61 8.51
C PRO A 356 21.72 -3.45 7.51
N GLN A 357 21.20 -4.57 6.99
CA GLN A 357 21.94 -5.46 6.09
C GLN A 357 21.99 -4.99 4.63
N GLY A 358 21.20 -3.98 4.25
CA GLY A 358 21.06 -3.53 2.86
C GLY A 358 21.63 -2.16 2.54
N GLN A 359 22.44 -1.55 3.42
CA GLN A 359 23.03 -0.23 3.20
C GLN A 359 24.38 -0.33 2.48
N GLY A 360 24.41 0.01 1.20
CA GLY A 360 25.64 0.27 0.44
C GLY A 360 25.45 1.50 -0.44
N GLU A 361 26.53 2.11 -0.95
CA GLU A 361 26.47 3.35 -1.75
C GLU A 361 25.49 3.30 -2.93
N ALA A 362 25.15 2.10 -3.43
CA ALA A 362 24.26 1.91 -4.59
C ALA A 362 22.92 1.22 -4.27
N LYS A 363 22.68 0.81 -3.01
CA LYS A 363 21.45 0.11 -2.65
C LYS A 363 21.01 0.42 -1.21
N TRP A 364 19.72 0.63 -1.02
CA TRP A 364 19.07 0.72 0.29
C TRP A 364 17.89 -0.24 0.36
N LEU A 365 17.66 -0.78 1.55
CA LEU A 365 16.55 -1.69 1.86
C LEU A 365 15.79 -1.18 3.08
N TYR A 366 14.48 -1.03 2.92
CA TYR A 366 13.54 -0.68 3.98
C TYR A 366 12.49 -1.79 4.10
N LEU A 367 12.13 -2.16 5.32
CA LEU A 367 11.00 -3.05 5.59
C LEU A 367 9.78 -2.20 5.91
N VAL A 368 8.74 -2.30 5.07
CA VAL A 368 7.48 -1.60 5.28
C VAL A 368 6.56 -2.46 6.12
N GLN A 369 5.99 -1.88 7.17
CA GLN A 369 5.16 -2.59 8.14
C GLN A 369 3.90 -1.78 8.51
N LYS A 370 2.82 -2.48 8.83
CA LYS A 370 1.65 -1.88 9.46
C LYS A 370 1.94 -1.63 10.93
N VAL A 371 1.67 -0.41 11.39
CA VAL A 371 1.79 -0.04 12.81
C VAL A 371 0.40 -0.04 13.44
N ALA A 372 0.25 -0.76 14.56
CA ALA A 372 -1.01 -0.80 15.28
C ALA A 372 -1.26 0.54 16.01
N PRO A 373 -2.52 1.01 16.10
CA PRO A 373 -2.85 2.34 16.65
C PRO A 373 -2.53 2.60 18.14
N PHE A 374 -1.83 1.70 18.85
CA PHE A 374 -1.52 1.82 20.29
C PHE A 374 -0.21 1.11 20.70
N GLY A 375 0.74 0.94 19.78
CA GLY A 375 2.03 0.30 20.11
C GLY A 375 1.89 -1.19 20.47
N SER A 376 0.79 -1.86 20.10
CA SER A 376 0.68 -3.30 20.27
C SER A 376 1.62 -4.03 19.30
N ALA A 377 2.21 -5.13 19.77
CA ALA A 377 3.29 -5.88 19.10
C ALA A 377 2.91 -6.58 17.78
N ASN A 378 1.68 -6.40 17.27
CA ASN A 378 1.25 -7.00 16.01
C ASN A 378 1.69 -6.12 14.82
N LEU A 379 2.97 -6.21 14.49
CA LEU A 379 3.54 -5.66 13.27
C LEU A 379 3.21 -6.61 12.10
N GLU A 380 2.43 -6.15 11.13
CA GLU A 380 2.22 -6.88 9.88
C GLU A 380 3.26 -6.39 8.87
N ILE A 381 4.23 -7.23 8.51
CA ILE A 381 5.19 -6.92 7.45
C ILE A 381 4.46 -6.93 6.11
N ILE A 382 4.54 -5.80 5.40
CA ILE A 382 3.96 -5.63 4.06
C ILE A 382 4.95 -6.12 3.01
N GLY A 383 6.23 -5.80 3.21
CA GLY A 383 7.33 -6.33 2.43
C GLY A 383 8.46 -5.32 2.24
N PRO A 384 9.50 -5.71 1.49
CA PRO A 384 10.68 -4.89 1.29
C PRO A 384 10.45 -3.77 0.26
N LEU A 385 10.90 -2.57 0.61
CA LEU A 385 11.12 -1.44 -0.28
C LEU A 385 12.62 -1.33 -0.58
N THR A 386 13.01 -1.51 -1.83
CA THR A 386 14.39 -1.29 -2.27
C THR A 386 14.53 0.05 -2.99
N LEU A 387 15.70 0.66 -2.84
CA LEU A 387 16.20 1.74 -3.67
C LEU A 387 17.52 1.27 -4.28
N GLU A 388 17.65 1.33 -5.59
CA GLU A 388 18.81 0.86 -6.36
C GLU A 388 19.28 1.98 -7.28
N LEU A 389 20.58 2.26 -7.25
CA LEU A 389 21.22 3.23 -8.14
C LEU A 389 22.04 2.50 -9.19
N GLU A 390 21.87 2.89 -10.46
CA GLU A 390 22.72 2.42 -11.55
C GLU A 390 23.94 3.35 -11.65
N PRO A 391 25.18 2.86 -11.42
CA PRO A 391 26.38 3.67 -11.58
C PRO A 391 26.52 4.18 -13.01
N LEU A 392 27.07 5.38 -13.17
CA LEU A 392 27.51 5.86 -14.46
C LEU A 392 28.73 5.03 -14.86
N GLU A 393 28.68 4.28 -15.98
CA GLU A 393 29.83 3.52 -16.46
C GLU A 393 31.00 4.47 -16.70
N THR A 394 32.00 4.46 -15.80
CA THR A 394 33.30 5.06 -16.11
C THR A 394 33.91 4.17 -17.18
N SER A 395 34.11 4.70 -18.39
CA SER A 395 34.83 3.96 -19.44
C SER A 395 36.09 3.38 -18.81
N LYS A 396 36.21 2.05 -18.79
CA LYS A 396 37.50 1.42 -18.52
C LYS A 396 38.44 1.98 -19.57
N ALA A 397 39.34 2.87 -19.16
CA ALA A 397 40.48 3.21 -19.98
C ALA A 397 41.16 1.88 -20.29
N LYS A 398 41.12 1.48 -21.57
CA LYS A 398 41.89 0.33 -22.04
C LYS A 398 43.36 0.66 -21.71
N PRO A 399 44.09 -0.25 -21.05
CA PRO A 399 45.51 -0.05 -20.79
C PRO A 399 46.30 0.10 -22.09
#